data_AF-A0A6N6JSD2-F1
#
_entry.id   AF-A0A6N6JSD2-F1
#
_cell.length_a   1.000
_cell.length_b   1.000
_cell.length_c   1.000
_cell.angle_alpha   90.00
_cell.angle_beta   90.00
_cell.angle_gamma   90.00
#
_symmetry.space_group_name_H-M   'P 1'
#
loop_
_entity.id
_entity.type
_entity.pdbx_description
1 polymer ?
#
loop_
_entity_poly.entity_id
_entity_poly.type
_entity_poly.pdbx_seq_one_letter_code
_entity_poly.pdbx_strand_id
1 'polypeptide(L)'
;MPCNHCPLRESCQRPCPELEALLPREDHARLARAFRLHASEFLALLAARHSEVLRMLDYEPQLSGRLRQVFRMKYIDGLTHEEIGLRLGIARRVVGTYLERAHNLLGKLMTGRRKRQRAPTSGSRARKR
;
A
#
# COMPACT_ATOMS: atom_id res chain seq x y z
N MET A 1 -6.34 -15.73 21.64
CA MET A 1 -7.81 -15.54 21.55
C MET A 1 -8.10 -14.31 20.72
N PRO A 2 -8.94 -14.33 19.67
CA PRO A 2 -9.18 -13.14 18.86
C PRO A 2 -9.86 -12.09 19.74
N CYS A 3 -9.34 -10.86 19.69
CA CYS A 3 -9.68 -9.71 20.55
C CYS A 3 -11.19 -9.36 20.61
N ASN A 4 -12.00 -9.96 19.74
CA ASN A 4 -13.43 -9.70 19.59
C ASN A 4 -14.28 -10.07 20.82
N HIS A 5 -13.80 -10.97 21.68
CA HIS A 5 -14.50 -11.38 22.92
C HIS A 5 -13.85 -10.81 24.19
N CYS A 6 -12.91 -9.86 24.06
CA CYS A 6 -12.25 -9.27 25.23
C CYS A 6 -13.21 -8.33 25.97
N PRO A 7 -13.49 -8.54 27.26
CA PRO A 7 -14.37 -7.67 28.04
C PRO A 7 -13.78 -6.27 28.27
N LEU A 8 -12.46 -6.12 28.10
CA LEU A 8 -11.74 -4.84 28.24
C LEU A 8 -11.60 -4.09 26.91
N ARG A 9 -12.25 -4.54 25.83
CA ARG A 9 -12.04 -4.02 24.47
C ARG A 9 -12.33 -2.51 24.35
N GLU A 10 -13.36 -2.02 25.04
CA GLU A 10 -13.75 -0.60 24.99
C GLU A 10 -12.79 0.32 25.77
N SER A 11 -12.06 -0.22 26.75
CA SER A 11 -11.08 0.52 27.56
C SER A 11 -9.62 0.16 27.21
N CYS A 12 -9.41 -0.62 26.14
CA CYS A 12 -8.12 -1.17 25.79
C CYS A 12 -7.22 -0.09 25.17
N GLN A 13 -6.15 0.29 25.87
CA GLN A 13 -5.22 1.34 25.42
C GLN A 13 -3.99 0.78 24.67
N ARG A 14 -3.78 -0.54 24.67
CA ARG A 14 -2.58 -1.20 24.08
C ARG A 14 -2.91 -2.59 23.53
N PRO A 15 -2.21 -3.07 22.48
CA PRO A 15 -2.37 -4.44 22.01
C PRO A 15 -2.00 -5.45 23.09
N CYS A 16 -2.71 -6.58 23.14
CA CYS A 16 -2.37 -7.68 24.03
C CYS A 16 -0.96 -8.20 23.69
N PRO A 17 -0.10 -8.51 24.67
CA PRO A 17 1.26 -9.01 24.42
C PRO A 17 1.27 -10.25 23.52
N GLU A 18 0.27 -11.12 23.68
CA GLU A 18 0.07 -12.33 22.88
C GLU A 18 -0.24 -12.03 21.41
N LEU A 19 -0.97 -10.94 21.14
CA LEU A 19 -1.28 -10.51 19.78
C LEU A 19 -0.08 -9.82 19.13
N GLU A 20 0.68 -9.05 19.92
CA GLU A 20 1.92 -8.42 19.49
C GLU A 20 2.96 -9.47 19.10
N ALA A 21 3.06 -10.58 19.84
CA ALA A 21 3.99 -11.67 19.53
C ALA A 21 3.69 -12.40 18.21
N LEU A 22 2.44 -12.35 17.73
CA LEU A 22 2.03 -12.99 16.47
C LEU A 22 2.27 -12.12 15.23
N LEU A 23 2.65 -10.86 15.41
CA LEU A 23 2.80 -9.91 14.32
C LEU A 23 4.27 -9.77 13.90
N PRO A 24 4.55 -9.49 12.62
CA PRO A 24 5.90 -9.13 12.19
C PRO A 24 6.35 -7.85 12.90
N ARG A 25 7.64 -7.76 13.29
CA ARG A 25 8.20 -6.60 14.00
C ARG A 25 7.93 -5.26 13.31
N GLU A 26 7.81 -5.24 11.98
CA GLU A 26 7.49 -4.03 11.21
C GLU A 26 6.06 -3.50 11.47
N ASP A 27 5.15 -4.36 11.93
CA ASP A 27 3.75 -4.04 12.18
C ASP A 27 3.45 -3.66 13.65
N HIS A 28 4.40 -3.87 14.58
CA HIS A 28 4.24 -3.47 16.00
C HIS A 28 4.09 -1.94 16.15
N ALA A 29 4.92 -1.16 15.45
CA ALA A 29 4.83 0.30 15.46
C ALA A 29 3.52 0.82 14.80
N ARG A 30 2.93 0.02 13.90
CA ARG A 30 1.66 0.35 13.25
C ARG A 30 0.47 0.11 14.16
N LEU A 31 0.50 -0.95 14.97
CA LEU A 31 -0.51 -1.19 16.01
C LEU A 31 -0.54 -0.06 17.03
N ALA A 32 0.60 0.41 17.52
CA ALA A 32 0.65 1.50 18.49
C ALA A 32 -0.03 2.80 17.99
N ARG A 33 -0.03 3.02 16.67
CA ARG A 33 -0.80 4.10 16.01
C ARG A 33 -2.28 3.77 15.83
N ALA A 34 -2.60 2.51 15.53
CA ALA A 34 -3.97 2.02 15.36
C ALA A 34 -4.81 2.14 16.64
N PHE A 35 -4.21 1.97 17.83
CA PHE A 35 -4.88 2.13 19.13
C PHE A 35 -5.24 3.58 19.48
N ARG A 36 -4.74 4.58 18.74
CA ARG A 36 -5.09 6.00 18.92
C ARG A 36 -6.25 6.44 18.04
N LEU A 37 -6.74 5.57 17.17
CA LEU A 37 -7.83 5.81 16.23
C LEU A 37 -9.02 4.94 16.62
N HIS A 38 -10.24 5.41 16.40
CA HIS A 38 -11.39 4.53 16.56
C HIS A 38 -11.29 3.36 15.56
N ALA A 39 -11.78 2.19 15.94
CA ALA A 39 -11.71 0.99 15.11
C ALA A 39 -12.28 1.21 13.69
N SER A 40 -13.34 2.02 13.57
CA SER A 40 -13.93 2.44 12.29
C SER A 40 -12.97 3.26 11.42
N GLU A 41 -12.23 4.20 12.00
CA GLU A 41 -11.24 5.02 11.31
C GLU A 41 -10.04 4.19 10.86
N PHE A 42 -9.58 3.27 11.72
CA PHE A 42 -8.51 2.34 11.37
C PHE A 42 -8.91 1.41 10.22
N LEU A 43 -10.12 0.84 10.27
CA LEU A 43 -10.65 0.02 9.18
C LEU A 43 -10.81 0.80 7.89
N ALA A 44 -11.27 2.06 7.95
CA ALA A 44 -11.35 2.93 6.78
C ALA A 44 -9.96 3.22 6.18
N LEU A 45 -8.95 3.47 7.01
CA LEU A 45 -7.56 3.65 6.57
C LEU A 45 -6.99 2.38 5.91
N LEU A 46 -7.23 1.21 6.51
CA LEU A 46 -6.82 -0.07 5.93
C LEU A 46 -7.52 -0.31 4.59
N ALA A 47 -8.84 -0.10 4.52
CA ALA A 47 -9.61 -0.25 3.29
C ALA A 47 -9.14 0.70 2.18
N ALA A 48 -8.89 1.97 2.51
CA ALA A 48 -8.35 2.95 1.57
C ALA A 48 -6.98 2.51 1.04
N ARG A 49 -6.08 2.08 1.91
CA ARG A 49 -4.74 1.61 1.53
C ARG A 49 -4.79 0.32 0.72
N HIS A 50 -5.67 -0.61 1.07
CA HIS A 50 -5.90 -1.82 0.28
C HIS A 50 -6.39 -1.49 -1.13
N SER A 51 -7.34 -0.55 -1.26
CA SER A 51 -7.83 -0.10 -2.56
C SER A 51 -6.74 0.56 -3.40
N GLU A 52 -5.80 1.28 -2.77
CA GLU A 52 -4.66 1.88 -3.43
C GLU A 52 -3.68 0.81 -3.95
N VAL A 53 -3.34 -0.18 -3.12
CA VAL A 53 -2.45 -1.29 -3.53
C VAL A 53 -3.06 -2.07 -4.68
N LEU A 54 -4.36 -2.40 -4.61
CA LEU A 54 -5.07 -3.06 -5.71
C LEU A 54 -4.97 -2.25 -7.01
N ARG A 55 -5.21 -0.94 -6.93
CA ARG A 55 -5.02 -0.07 -8.10
C ARG A 55 -3.59 -0.09 -8.61
N MET A 56 -2.59 -0.12 -7.74
CA MET A 56 -1.18 -0.15 -8.16
C MET A 56 -0.84 -1.45 -8.87
N LEU A 57 -1.42 -2.59 -8.45
CA LEU A 57 -1.25 -3.88 -9.11
C LEU A 57 -1.75 -3.85 -10.56
N ASP A 58 -2.84 -3.14 -10.86
CA ASP A 58 -3.33 -2.97 -12.25
C ASP A 58 -2.31 -2.28 -13.18
N TYR A 59 -1.41 -1.47 -12.61
CA TYR A 59 -0.36 -0.79 -13.37
C TYR A 59 1.01 -1.49 -13.26
N GLU A 60 1.10 -2.66 -12.63
CA GLU A 60 2.34 -3.44 -12.54
C GLU A 60 3.05 -3.64 -13.90
N PRO A 61 2.35 -3.89 -15.02
CA PRO A 61 3.01 -4.06 -16.33
C PRO A 61 3.75 -2.82 -16.84
N GLN A 62 3.48 -1.64 -16.27
CA GLN A 62 4.15 -0.38 -16.61
C GLN A 62 5.50 -0.23 -15.90
N LEU A 63 5.76 -1.04 -14.87
CA LEU A 63 7.08 -1.13 -14.25
C LEU A 63 7.96 -2.04 -15.12
N SER A 64 9.22 -1.67 -15.29
CA SER A 64 10.19 -2.46 -16.06
C SER A 64 11.41 -2.86 -15.24
N GLY A 65 12.05 -3.95 -15.66
CA GLY A 65 13.31 -4.44 -15.08
C GLY A 65 13.26 -4.70 -13.57
N ARG A 66 14.29 -4.21 -12.87
CA ARG A 66 14.48 -4.46 -11.43
C ARG A 66 13.36 -3.89 -10.56
N LEU A 67 12.73 -2.79 -10.98
CA LEU A 67 11.59 -2.19 -10.28
C LEU A 67 10.39 -3.12 -10.26
N ARG A 68 10.06 -3.71 -11.41
CA ARG A 68 8.96 -4.66 -11.54
C ARG A 68 9.23 -5.91 -10.68
N GLN A 69 10.46 -6.43 -10.74
CA GLN A 69 10.84 -7.62 -9.98
C GLN A 69 10.69 -7.40 -8.47
N VAL A 70 11.24 -6.31 -7.93
CA VAL A 70 11.11 -5.97 -6.50
C VAL A 70 9.65 -5.73 -6.11
N PHE A 71 8.87 -5.07 -6.96
CA PHE A 71 7.45 -4.80 -6.72
C PHE A 71 6.63 -6.09 -6.64
N ARG A 72 6.81 -7.04 -7.57
CA ARG A 72 6.14 -8.34 -7.54
C ARG A 72 6.52 -9.14 -6.29
N MET A 73 7.81 -9.20 -5.97
CA MET A 73 8.27 -9.89 -4.78
C MET A 73 7.63 -9.34 -3.50
N LYS A 74 7.39 -8.03 -3.45
CA LYS A 74 6.74 -7.40 -2.30
C LYS A 74 5.23 -7.64 -2.23
N TYR A 75 4.52 -7.44 -3.34
CA TYR A 75 3.05 -7.35 -3.33
C TYR A 75 2.34 -8.59 -3.84
N ILE A 76 3.01 -9.43 -4.65
CA ILE A 76 2.47 -10.70 -5.14
C ILE A 76 3.01 -11.85 -4.29
N ASP A 77 4.33 -11.90 -4.09
CA ASP A 77 4.97 -13.00 -3.35
C ASP A 77 4.96 -12.77 -1.82
N GLY A 78 4.58 -11.57 -1.36
CA GLY A 78 4.43 -11.23 0.05
C GLY A 78 5.74 -11.11 0.84
N LEU A 79 6.89 -11.01 0.17
CA LEU A 79 8.19 -11.02 0.84
C LEU A 79 8.47 -9.73 1.62
N THR A 80 9.24 -9.87 2.70
CA THR A 80 9.80 -8.76 3.46
C THR A 80 10.97 -8.09 2.72
N HIS A 81 11.31 -6.86 3.10
CA HIS A 81 12.44 -6.15 2.49
C HIS A 81 13.77 -6.88 2.67
N GLU A 82 13.91 -7.64 3.75
CA GLU A 82 15.10 -8.41 4.06
C GLU A 82 15.21 -9.65 3.15
N GLU A 83 14.13 -10.42 3.01
CA GLU A 83 14.08 -11.59 2.11
C GLU A 83 14.29 -11.19 0.64
N ILE A 84 13.71 -10.07 0.21
CA ILE A 84 13.94 -9.52 -1.13
C ILE A 84 15.42 -9.16 -1.30
N GLY A 85 16.00 -8.48 -0.31
CA GLY A 85 17.42 -8.13 -0.32
C GLY A 85 18.32 -9.36 -0.45
N LEU A 86 18.06 -10.39 0.34
CA LEU A 86 18.79 -11.66 0.31
C LEU A 86 18.67 -12.36 -1.05
N ARG A 87 17.44 -12.50 -1.59
CA ARG A 87 17.22 -13.14 -2.90
C ARG A 87 17.87 -12.40 -4.05
N LEU A 88 17.96 -11.07 -3.96
CA LEU A 88 18.46 -10.22 -5.02
C LEU A 88 19.94 -9.84 -4.84
N GLY A 89 20.58 -10.24 -3.74
CA GLY A 89 21.95 -9.86 -3.40
C GLY A 89 22.14 -8.36 -3.17
N ILE A 90 21.10 -7.66 -2.67
CA ILE A 90 21.12 -6.21 -2.45
C ILE A 90 20.78 -5.85 -1.01
N ALA A 91 21.26 -4.71 -0.54
CA ALA A 91 20.96 -4.24 0.81
C ALA A 91 19.46 -3.89 0.98
N ARG A 92 18.91 -4.14 2.17
CA ARG A 92 17.51 -3.83 2.54
C ARG A 92 17.10 -2.39 2.19
N ARG A 93 17.99 -1.42 2.41
CA ARG A 93 17.73 0.01 2.08
C ARG A 93 17.49 0.21 0.58
N VAL A 94 18.23 -0.50 -0.27
CA VAL A 94 18.12 -0.40 -1.73
C VAL A 94 16.76 -0.96 -2.20
N VAL A 95 16.26 -2.02 -1.56
CA VAL A 95 14.90 -2.54 -1.80
C VAL A 95 13.86 -1.46 -1.53
N GLY A 96 13.98 -0.75 -0.41
CA GLY A 96 13.11 0.38 -0.08
C GLY A 96 13.12 1.46 -1.17
N THR A 97 14.31 1.85 -1.65
CA THR A 97 14.44 2.83 -2.73
C THR A 97 13.79 2.36 -4.04
N TYR A 98 13.89 1.08 -4.39
CA TYR A 98 13.20 0.54 -5.56
C TYR A 98 11.67 0.61 -5.41
N LEU A 99 11.14 0.28 -4.23
CA LEU A 99 9.70 0.37 -3.97
C LEU A 99 9.19 1.82 -4.00
N GLU A 100 9.92 2.76 -3.42
CA GLU A 100 9.58 4.19 -3.50
C GLU A 100 9.55 4.71 -4.94
N ARG A 101 10.55 4.33 -5.75
CA ARG A 101 10.58 4.68 -7.18
C ARG A 101 9.41 4.08 -7.94
N ALA A 102 9.07 2.82 -7.67
CA ALA A 102 7.91 2.16 -8.26
C ALA A 102 6.62 2.90 -7.88
N HIS A 103 6.44 3.25 -6.61
CA HIS A 103 5.26 4.00 -6.13
C HIS A 103 5.14 5.37 -6.80
N ASN A 104 6.24 6.12 -6.90
CA ASN A 104 6.24 7.42 -7.55
C ASN A 104 5.88 7.33 -9.04
N LEU A 105 6.35 6.31 -9.74
CA LEU A 105 6.05 6.10 -11.15
C LEU A 105 4.58 5.71 -11.35
N LEU A 106 4.08 4.76 -10.57
CA LEU A 106 2.69 4.34 -10.60
C LEU A 106 1.74 5.47 -10.18
N GLY A 107 2.09 6.24 -9.16
CA GLY A 107 1.34 7.42 -8.72
C GLY A 107 1.17 8.47 -9.82
N LYS A 108 2.24 8.74 -10.60
CA LYS A 108 2.18 9.64 -11.76
C LYS A 108 1.25 9.11 -12.85
N LEU A 109 1.26 7.81 -13.12
CA LEU A 109 0.36 7.20 -14.12
C LEU A 109 -1.11 7.26 -13.69
N MET A 110 -1.39 6.95 -12.42
CA MET A 110 -2.73 7.00 -11.84
C MET A 110 -3.31 8.42 -11.82
N THR A 111 -2.50 9.43 -11.50
CA THR A 111 -2.92 10.84 -11.51
C THR A 111 -3.00 11.43 -12.93
N GLY A 112 -2.08 11.06 -13.82
CA GLY A 112 -2.08 11.46 -15.23
C GLY A 112 -3.32 10.99 -16.00
N ARG A 113 -3.81 9.77 -15.75
CA ARG A 113 -5.06 9.28 -16.35
C ARG A 113 -6.30 10.03 -15.85
N ARG A 114 -6.37 10.40 -14.56
CA ARG A 114 -7.46 11.22 -14.01
C ARG A 114 -7.58 12.56 -14.73
N LYS A 115 -6.44 13.15 -15.13
CA LYS A 115 -6.41 14.43 -15.86
C LYS A 115 -6.89 14.27 -17.32
N ARG A 116 -6.56 13.15 -17.99
CA ARG A 116 -7.02 12.85 -19.36
C ARG A 116 -8.50 12.47 -19.44
N GLN A 117 -9.04 11.75 -18.45
CA GLN A 117 -10.47 11.40 -18.40
C GLN A 117 -11.39 12.59 -18.08
N ARG A 118 -10.85 13.67 -17.48
CA ARG A 118 -11.59 14.90 -17.17
C ARG A 118 -11.58 15.95 -18.28
N ALA A 119 -10.96 15.69 -19.43
CA ALA A 119 -11.06 16.56 -20.59
C ALA A 119 -12.18 16.05 -21.51
N PRO A 120 -13.39 16.65 -21.49
CA PRO A 120 -14.41 16.31 -22.46
C PRO A 120 -14.03 16.93 -23.81
N THR A 121 -14.30 16.16 -24.85
CA THR A 121 -14.31 16.54 -26.26
C THR A 121 -15.15 17.79 -26.52
N SER A 122 -14.56 18.99 -26.45
CA SER A 122 -15.15 20.21 -26.99
C SER A 122 -14.52 20.51 -28.35
N GLY A 123 -14.99 19.82 -29.38
CA GLY A 123 -14.49 19.94 -30.74
C GLY A 123 -15.56 19.80 -31.81
N SER A 124 -16.83 20.11 -31.51
CA SER A 124 -17.87 20.23 -32.54
C SER A 124 -17.71 21.58 -33.25
N ARG A 125 -16.95 21.58 -34.35
CA ARG A 125 -16.82 22.71 -35.28
C ARG A 125 -18.19 23.04 -35.87
N ALA A 126 -18.84 24.10 -35.37
CA ALA A 126 -19.93 24.76 -36.07
C ALA A 126 -19.34 25.58 -37.24
N ARG A 127 -19.30 24.96 -38.41
CA ARG A 127 -18.96 25.63 -39.68
C ARG A 127 -20.27 26.25 -40.21
N LYS A 128 -20.54 27.52 -39.88
CA LYS A 128 -21.60 28.29 -40.55
C LYS A 128 -21.05 28.79 -41.89
N ARG A 129 -21.74 28.40 -42.96
CA ARG A 129 -21.69 29.01 -44.29
C ARG A 129 -22.60 30.23 -44.31
#